data_AF-A0A1F5C059-F1
#
_entry.id   AF-A0A1F5C059-F1
#
_cell.length_a   1.000
_cell.length_b   1.000
_cell.length_c   1.000
_cell.angle_alpha   90.00
_cell.angle_beta   90.00
_cell.angle_gamma   90.00
#
_symmetry.space_group_name_H-M   'P 1'
#
loop_
_entity.id
_entity.type
_entity.pdbx_description
1 polymer ?
#
loop_
_entity_poly.entity_id
_entity_poly.type
_entity_poly.pdbx_seq_one_letter_code
_entity_poly.pdbx_strand_id
1 'polypeptide(L)'
;MNEVEELSKLEIQSLPPLRPMVLDDLHSKALKNLHLEMGTGPVLYLLSPSYSVLHPIANEVITDFTTKKETLLDYLREYIIRNLAVYSVLLDINSYFIEQNSFLVLARLREKDSGGRRFEIKFYTNSPLELTTHYEDKIYIGRDFIDLFGFKRKHYGVKELIVSVKDQNEKMIDKAQEKLKNPLEYKSFFQEIKELVAELRSESLLILQSLPPFLDFAKISDKDLIDINAQYRTINHYIIELHDEVEEFENLLHFHKENDFARYVTKYKKDMTNLISYFNIKINGRLTQKIYELKNREK
;
A
#
# COMPACT_ATOMS: atom_id res chain seq x y z
N MET A 1 15.29 -1.91 -12.61
CA MET A 1 13.92 -2.26 -12.19
C MET A 1 13.54 -3.37 -13.13
N ASN A 2 13.44 -4.58 -12.61
CA ASN A 2 13.45 -5.78 -13.44
C ASN A 2 12.19 -6.63 -13.22
N GLU A 3 11.08 -5.97 -12.88
CA GLU A 3 9.83 -6.64 -12.54
C GLU A 3 9.36 -7.55 -13.69
N VAL A 4 9.52 -7.12 -14.94
CA VAL A 4 9.17 -7.91 -16.13
C VAL A 4 10.04 -9.16 -16.22
N GLU A 5 11.35 -9.03 -16.06
CA GLU A 5 12.29 -10.16 -16.14
C GLU A 5 12.04 -11.18 -15.04
N GLU A 6 11.71 -10.73 -13.83
CA GLU A 6 11.48 -11.60 -12.68
C GLU A 6 10.11 -12.29 -12.76
N LEU A 7 9.05 -11.57 -13.16
CA LEU A 7 7.74 -12.17 -13.42
C LEU A 7 7.77 -13.14 -14.60
N SER A 8 8.62 -12.90 -15.61
CA SER A 8 8.77 -13.79 -16.77
C SER A 8 9.25 -15.19 -16.37
N LYS A 9 9.98 -15.32 -15.26
CA LYS A 9 10.48 -16.60 -14.74
C LYS A 9 9.39 -17.41 -14.04
N LEU A 10 8.26 -16.79 -13.71
CA LEU A 10 7.17 -17.47 -13.01
C LEU A 10 6.29 -18.21 -14.02
N GLU A 11 5.92 -19.43 -13.64
CA GLU A 11 4.88 -20.20 -14.30
C GLU A 11 3.60 -20.13 -13.47
N ILE A 12 2.46 -19.89 -14.11
CA ILE A 12 1.17 -19.73 -13.43
C ILE A 12 0.82 -20.96 -12.58
N GLN A 13 1.21 -22.15 -13.03
CA GLN A 13 1.00 -23.41 -12.31
C GLN A 13 1.80 -23.51 -11.01
N SER A 14 2.84 -22.69 -10.84
CA SER A 14 3.62 -22.62 -9.60
C SER A 14 2.96 -21.74 -8.53
N LEU A 15 1.98 -20.91 -8.92
CA LEU A 15 1.31 -19.97 -8.02
C LEU A 15 0.13 -20.64 -7.30
N PRO A 16 -0.15 -20.28 -6.04
CA PRO A 16 -1.31 -20.77 -5.33
C PRO A 16 -2.61 -20.39 -6.04
N PRO A 17 -3.60 -21.29 -6.14
CA PRO A 17 -4.86 -20.95 -6.81
C PRO A 17 -5.63 -19.87 -6.05
N LEU A 18 -6.27 -18.99 -6.81
CA LEU A 18 -7.14 -17.94 -6.31
C LEU A 18 -8.46 -18.53 -5.77
N ARG A 19 -8.65 -18.52 -4.45
CA ARG A 19 -9.91 -19.00 -3.82
C ARG A 19 -11.11 -18.15 -4.23
N PRO A 20 -12.27 -18.68 -4.62
CA PRO A 20 -13.41 -17.85 -5.01
C PRO A 20 -13.72 -16.73 -4.01
N MET A 21 -13.89 -15.51 -4.51
CA MET A 21 -14.21 -14.33 -3.70
C MET A 21 -15.21 -13.46 -4.46
N VAL A 22 -16.28 -13.05 -3.80
CA VAL A 22 -17.22 -12.06 -4.33
C VAL A 22 -16.65 -10.67 -4.05
N LEU A 23 -16.49 -9.88 -5.10
CA LEU A 23 -16.08 -8.48 -5.00
C LEU A 23 -17.32 -7.58 -5.03
N ASP A 24 -17.30 -6.51 -4.24
CA ASP A 24 -18.29 -5.44 -4.36
C ASP A 24 -18.10 -4.64 -5.67
N ASP A 25 -19.00 -3.68 -5.90
CA ASP A 25 -18.99 -2.86 -7.10
C ASP A 25 -17.71 -2.04 -7.27
N LEU A 26 -17.17 -1.47 -6.19
CA LEU A 26 -15.95 -0.66 -6.21
C LEU A 26 -14.76 -1.51 -6.66
N HIS A 27 -14.55 -2.65 -6.00
CA HIS A 27 -13.43 -3.56 -6.28
C HIS A 27 -13.58 -4.23 -7.66
N SER A 28 -14.80 -4.60 -8.06
CA SER A 28 -15.07 -5.19 -9.37
C SER A 28 -14.81 -4.21 -10.52
N LYS A 29 -15.23 -2.94 -10.38
CA LYS A 29 -14.96 -1.90 -11.37
C LYS A 29 -13.48 -1.49 -11.39
N ALA A 30 -12.84 -1.41 -10.22
CA ALA A 30 -11.40 -1.18 -10.13
C ALA A 30 -10.60 -2.31 -10.81
N LEU A 31 -10.99 -3.58 -10.62
CA LEU A 31 -10.37 -4.71 -11.31
C LEU A 31 -10.45 -4.55 -12.83
N LYS A 32 -11.64 -4.24 -13.36
CA LYS A 32 -11.85 -4.03 -14.80
C LYS A 32 -10.99 -2.92 -15.38
N ASN A 33 -10.72 -1.87 -14.60
CA ASN A 33 -9.93 -0.70 -15.00
C ASN A 33 -8.51 -0.66 -14.40
N LEU A 34 -8.03 -1.78 -13.87
CA LEU A 34 -6.71 -1.88 -13.26
C LEU A 34 -5.63 -1.92 -14.36
N HIS A 35 -4.81 -0.88 -14.37
CA HIS A 35 -3.61 -0.78 -15.17
C HIS A 35 -2.41 -1.25 -14.36
N LEU A 36 -1.45 -1.89 -15.02
CA LEU A 36 -0.21 -2.34 -14.40
C LEU A 36 0.95 -1.46 -14.86
N GLU A 37 1.85 -1.13 -13.96
CA GLU A 37 3.06 -0.41 -14.30
C GLU A 37 4.29 -1.16 -13.76
N MET A 38 5.17 -1.58 -14.67
CA MET A 38 6.27 -2.52 -14.39
C MET A 38 7.55 -2.11 -15.10
N GLY A 39 8.70 -2.34 -14.47
CA GLY A 39 9.99 -1.98 -15.03
C GLY A 39 10.64 -3.11 -15.82
N THR A 40 11.36 -2.73 -16.87
CA THR A 40 12.44 -3.53 -17.49
C THR A 40 13.63 -2.61 -17.73
N GLY A 41 14.76 -2.94 -17.11
CA GLY A 41 15.94 -2.09 -17.05
C GLY A 41 15.65 -0.71 -16.41
N PRO A 42 15.95 0.41 -17.10
CA PRO A 42 15.69 1.77 -16.62
C PRO A 42 14.28 2.29 -16.96
N VAL A 43 13.51 1.54 -17.75
CA VAL A 43 12.23 2.01 -18.31
C VAL A 43 11.08 1.43 -17.52
N LEU A 44 10.03 2.23 -17.33
CA LEU A 44 8.80 1.86 -16.64
C LEU A 44 7.64 1.87 -17.65
N TYR A 45 7.02 0.72 -17.86
CA TYR A 45 5.95 0.53 -18.85
C TYR A 45 4.59 0.51 -18.18
N LEU A 46 3.69 1.33 -18.68
CA LEU A 46 2.29 1.36 -18.34
C LEU A 46 1.50 0.44 -19.29
N LEU A 47 0.83 -0.54 -18.72
CA LEU A 47 -0.05 -1.48 -19.41
C LEU A 47 -1.52 -1.15 -19.13
N SER A 48 -2.31 -1.16 -20.19
CA SER A 48 -3.77 -1.11 -20.12
C SER A 48 -4.35 -2.38 -19.46
N PRO A 49 -5.65 -2.38 -19.11
CA PRO A 49 -6.37 -3.57 -18.66
C PRO A 49 -6.37 -4.74 -19.66
N SER A 50 -6.11 -4.47 -20.94
CA SER A 50 -5.96 -5.49 -22.00
C SER A 50 -4.49 -5.74 -22.34
N TYR A 51 -3.56 -5.36 -21.46
CA TYR A 51 -2.11 -5.56 -21.57
C TYR A 51 -1.42 -4.86 -22.75
N SER A 52 -2.14 -4.03 -23.50
CA SER A 52 -1.52 -3.12 -24.47
C SER A 52 -0.65 -2.09 -23.74
N VAL A 53 0.57 -1.89 -24.24
CA VAL A 53 1.50 -0.90 -23.71
C VAL A 53 1.04 0.51 -24.11
N LEU A 54 0.77 1.36 -23.13
CA LEU A 54 0.30 2.74 -23.32
C LEU A 54 1.46 3.74 -23.32
N HIS A 55 2.47 3.51 -22.48
CA HIS A 55 3.62 4.41 -22.37
C HIS A 55 4.81 3.70 -21.69
N PRO A 56 6.07 3.92 -22.12
CA PRO A 56 6.47 4.50 -23.41
C PRO A 56 6.28 3.48 -24.56
N ILE A 57 6.86 3.73 -25.73
CA ILE A 57 6.83 2.80 -26.88
C ILE A 57 7.38 1.44 -26.46
N ALA A 58 6.63 0.37 -26.74
CA ALA A 58 7.00 -0.99 -26.40
C ALA A 58 8.32 -1.42 -27.06
N ASN A 59 9.16 -2.12 -26.30
CA ASN A 59 10.31 -2.86 -26.83
C ASN A 59 9.97 -4.35 -27.00
N GLU A 60 10.90 -5.13 -27.56
CA GLU A 60 10.71 -6.56 -27.78
C GLU A 60 10.45 -7.33 -26.47
N VAL A 61 11.14 -6.96 -25.38
CA VAL A 61 11.03 -7.63 -24.07
C VAL A 61 9.62 -7.52 -23.51
N ILE A 62 9.05 -6.30 -23.44
CA ILE A 62 7.70 -6.10 -22.89
C ILE A 62 6.63 -6.67 -23.82
N THR A 63 6.86 -6.62 -25.14
CA THR A 63 5.93 -7.18 -26.14
C THR A 63 5.87 -8.71 -26.02
N ASP A 64 7.03 -9.36 -25.89
CA ASP A 64 7.12 -10.81 -25.70
C ASP A 64 6.44 -11.25 -24.39
N PHE A 65 6.73 -10.52 -23.31
CA PHE A 65 6.13 -10.78 -22.00
C PHE A 65 4.60 -10.67 -22.01
N THR A 66 4.06 -9.55 -22.50
CA THR A 66 2.61 -9.32 -22.53
C THR A 66 1.87 -10.32 -23.42
N THR A 67 2.51 -10.79 -24.49
CA THR A 67 1.91 -11.79 -25.39
C THR A 67 1.96 -13.20 -24.80
N LYS A 68 3.03 -13.58 -24.09
CA LYS A 68 3.23 -14.94 -23.59
C LYS A 68 2.68 -15.19 -22.18
N LYS A 69 2.56 -14.13 -21.37
CA LYS A 69 2.24 -14.24 -19.94
C LYS A 69 0.89 -13.61 -19.57
N GLU A 70 -0.06 -13.54 -20.51
CA GLU A 70 -1.41 -13.01 -20.28
C GLU A 70 -2.11 -13.63 -19.06
N THR A 71 -2.10 -14.97 -18.94
CA THR A 71 -2.72 -15.67 -17.80
C THR A 71 -2.07 -15.35 -16.45
N LEU A 72 -0.76 -15.07 -16.45
CA LEU A 72 -0.06 -14.59 -15.25
C LEU A 72 -0.47 -13.16 -14.92
N LEU A 73 -0.66 -12.31 -15.92
CA LEU A 73 -1.10 -10.93 -15.74
C LEU A 73 -2.56 -10.85 -15.26
N ASP A 74 -3.43 -11.76 -15.72
CA ASP A 74 -4.80 -11.91 -15.20
C ASP A 74 -4.77 -12.28 -13.73
N TYR A 75 -4.00 -13.32 -13.39
CA TYR A 75 -3.79 -13.75 -12.02
C TYR A 75 -3.29 -12.59 -11.15
N LEU A 76 -2.28 -11.85 -11.63
CA LEU A 76 -1.69 -10.75 -10.88
C LEU A 76 -2.70 -9.64 -10.59
N ARG A 77 -3.49 -9.20 -11.59
CA ARG A 77 -4.52 -8.17 -11.40
C ARG A 77 -5.57 -8.60 -10.39
N GLU A 78 -6.06 -9.83 -10.53
CA GLU A 78 -7.05 -10.37 -9.62
C GLU A 78 -6.48 -10.52 -8.19
N TYR A 79 -5.24 -11.01 -8.07
CA TYR A 79 -4.52 -11.16 -6.81
C TYR A 79 -4.33 -9.81 -6.11
N ILE A 80 -3.96 -8.77 -6.85
CA ILE A 80 -3.81 -7.39 -6.34
C ILE A 80 -5.14 -6.88 -5.78
N ILE A 81 -6.24 -6.97 -6.55
CA ILE A 81 -7.54 -6.45 -6.11
C ILE A 81 -8.06 -7.21 -4.88
N ARG A 82 -7.86 -8.52 -4.83
CA ARG A 82 -8.23 -9.32 -3.66
C ARG A 82 -7.42 -8.94 -2.42
N ASN A 83 -6.14 -8.63 -2.59
CA ASN A 83 -5.33 -8.08 -1.50
C ASN A 83 -5.85 -6.71 -1.05
N LEU A 84 -6.19 -5.83 -1.99
CA LEU A 84 -6.79 -4.53 -1.66
C LEU A 84 -8.12 -4.70 -0.89
N ALA A 85 -8.95 -5.67 -1.26
CA ALA A 85 -10.22 -5.93 -0.58
C ALA A 85 -10.05 -6.46 0.86
N VAL A 86 -9.07 -7.36 1.07
CA VAL A 86 -8.91 -8.08 2.35
C VAL A 86 -7.94 -7.39 3.31
N TYR A 87 -6.82 -6.88 2.81
CA TYR A 87 -5.68 -6.40 3.58
C TYR A 87 -5.35 -4.94 3.29
N SER A 88 -6.31 -4.18 2.79
CA SER A 88 -6.15 -2.76 2.54
C SER A 88 -7.46 -2.01 2.72
N VAL A 89 -7.36 -0.69 2.76
CA VAL A 89 -8.50 0.24 2.68
C VAL A 89 -8.32 1.27 1.57
N LEU A 90 -7.29 1.10 0.72
CA LEU A 90 -6.90 2.11 -0.26
C LEU A 90 -8.00 2.46 -1.25
N LEU A 91 -8.78 1.47 -1.69
CA LEU A 91 -9.92 1.76 -2.57
C LEU A 91 -11.06 2.43 -1.80
N ASP A 92 -11.37 1.94 -0.59
CA ASP A 92 -12.48 2.42 0.23
C ASP A 92 -12.36 3.93 0.55
N ILE A 93 -11.21 4.34 1.08
CA ILE A 93 -11.00 5.73 1.54
C ILE A 93 -10.60 6.71 0.43
N ASN A 94 -10.30 6.20 -0.77
CA ASN A 94 -10.04 7.02 -1.96
C ASN A 94 -11.14 6.86 -3.02
N SER A 95 -12.26 6.23 -2.66
CA SER A 95 -13.38 5.91 -3.56
C SER A 95 -13.86 7.13 -4.34
N TYR A 96 -13.98 8.29 -3.69
CA TYR A 96 -14.36 9.54 -4.35
C TYR A 96 -13.49 9.86 -5.58
N PHE A 97 -12.17 9.86 -5.44
CA PHE A 97 -11.25 10.14 -6.56
C PHE A 97 -11.28 9.03 -7.61
N ILE A 98 -11.36 7.78 -7.15
CA ILE A 98 -11.39 6.61 -8.04
C ILE A 98 -12.66 6.63 -8.89
N GLU A 99 -13.82 6.92 -8.32
CA GLU A 99 -15.10 7.02 -9.02
C GLU A 99 -15.11 8.16 -10.03
N GLN A 100 -14.60 9.34 -9.65
CA GLN A 100 -14.45 10.47 -10.57
C GLN A 100 -13.55 10.14 -11.76
N ASN A 101 -12.54 9.31 -11.53
CA ASN A 101 -11.61 8.83 -12.55
C ASN A 101 -12.07 7.53 -13.22
N SER A 102 -13.38 7.26 -13.26
CA SER A 102 -13.96 6.10 -13.95
C SER A 102 -13.40 4.75 -13.46
N PHE A 103 -13.12 4.67 -12.17
CA PHE A 103 -12.54 3.51 -11.49
C PHE A 103 -11.13 3.13 -11.97
N LEU A 104 -10.43 4.04 -12.65
CA LEU A 104 -9.07 3.82 -13.11
C LEU A 104 -8.11 3.77 -11.91
N VAL A 105 -7.44 2.62 -11.78
CA VAL A 105 -6.38 2.40 -10.79
C VAL A 105 -5.12 1.95 -11.50
N LEU A 106 -3.98 2.55 -11.13
CA LEU A 106 -2.65 2.21 -11.62
C LEU A 106 -1.89 1.50 -10.49
N ALA A 107 -1.47 0.26 -10.73
CA ALA A 107 -0.62 -0.48 -9.81
C ALA A 107 0.83 -0.50 -10.31
N ARG A 108 1.68 0.33 -9.70
CA ARG A 108 3.12 0.36 -9.96
C ARG A 108 3.84 -0.65 -9.08
N LEU A 109 4.27 -1.74 -9.69
CA LEU A 109 5.00 -2.80 -9.00
C LEU A 109 6.47 -2.40 -8.78
N ARG A 110 6.98 -2.79 -7.61
CA ARG A 110 8.38 -2.68 -7.22
C ARG A 110 8.78 -3.95 -6.52
N GLU A 111 9.68 -4.70 -7.13
CA GLU A 111 10.19 -5.93 -6.52
C GLU A 111 10.94 -5.60 -5.22
N LYS A 112 10.64 -6.33 -4.14
CA LYS A 112 11.35 -6.18 -2.85
C LYS A 112 12.48 -7.17 -2.64
N ASP A 113 12.42 -8.31 -3.32
CA ASP A 113 13.39 -9.37 -3.22
C ASP A 113 13.46 -10.11 -4.55
N SER A 114 14.69 -10.43 -4.95
CA SER A 114 14.97 -11.12 -6.20
C SER A 114 14.18 -12.41 -6.32
N GLY A 115 13.57 -12.63 -7.48
CA GLY A 115 12.83 -13.84 -7.81
C GLY A 115 11.33 -13.63 -8.05
N GLY A 116 10.86 -12.38 -8.16
CA GLY A 116 9.50 -12.05 -8.58
C GLY A 116 8.43 -12.45 -7.58
N ARG A 117 8.79 -12.63 -6.30
CA ARG A 117 7.86 -13.16 -5.27
C ARG A 117 7.13 -12.07 -4.51
N ARG A 118 7.85 -11.10 -3.94
CA ARG A 118 7.28 -10.05 -3.10
C ARG A 118 7.41 -8.68 -3.76
N PHE A 119 6.33 -7.92 -3.69
CA PHE A 119 6.25 -6.60 -4.29
C PHE A 119 5.74 -5.56 -3.29
N GLU A 120 6.36 -4.39 -3.32
CA GLU A 120 5.71 -3.13 -2.95
C GLU A 120 4.92 -2.66 -4.16
N ILE A 121 3.67 -2.29 -3.97
CA ILE A 121 2.83 -1.74 -5.04
C ILE A 121 2.42 -0.34 -4.65
N LYS A 122 2.77 0.64 -5.47
CA LYS A 122 2.29 2.01 -5.34
C LYS A 122 1.06 2.18 -6.21
N PHE A 123 -0.01 2.66 -5.60
CA PHE A 123 -1.28 2.85 -6.27
C PHE A 123 -1.51 4.31 -6.60
N TYR A 124 -2.02 4.54 -7.80
CA TYR A 124 -2.44 5.85 -8.27
C TYR A 124 -3.80 5.76 -8.94
N THR A 125 -4.46 6.90 -9.07
CA THR A 125 -5.60 7.09 -9.98
C THR A 125 -5.30 8.28 -10.88
N ASN A 126 -5.90 8.32 -12.07
CA ASN A 126 -5.74 9.45 -12.98
C ASN A 126 -6.99 9.57 -13.86
N SER A 127 -7.26 10.78 -14.36
CA SER A 127 -8.28 10.97 -15.38
C SER A 127 -7.95 10.10 -16.60
N PRO A 128 -8.89 9.30 -17.12
CA PRO A 128 -8.66 8.48 -18.31
C PRO A 128 -8.23 9.29 -19.54
N LEU A 129 -8.71 10.54 -19.65
CA LEU A 129 -8.38 11.46 -20.75
C LEU A 129 -6.94 11.96 -20.68
N GLU A 130 -6.36 11.99 -19.49
CA GLU A 130 -5.04 12.56 -19.20
C GLU A 130 -3.95 11.49 -19.05
N LEU A 131 -4.33 10.20 -19.05
CA LEU A 131 -3.42 9.09 -18.77
C LEU A 131 -2.19 9.07 -19.68
N THR A 132 -2.34 9.46 -20.94
CA THR A 132 -1.25 9.47 -21.94
C THR A 132 -0.68 10.85 -22.21
N THR A 133 -1.34 11.93 -21.79
CA THR A 133 -0.94 13.33 -22.08
C THR A 133 -0.37 14.03 -20.86
N HIS A 134 -0.90 13.77 -19.67
CA HIS A 134 -0.48 14.33 -18.38
C HIS A 134 -0.31 13.20 -17.35
N TYR A 135 0.53 12.23 -17.70
CA TYR A 135 0.77 11.05 -16.86
C TYR A 135 1.36 11.40 -15.48
N GLU A 136 2.10 12.50 -15.41
CA GLU A 136 2.70 13.07 -14.22
C GLU A 136 1.69 13.51 -13.16
N ASP A 137 0.47 13.89 -13.58
CA ASP A 137 -0.58 14.46 -12.71
C ASP A 137 -1.40 13.41 -11.96
N LYS A 138 -1.06 12.12 -12.15
CA LYS A 138 -1.70 11.02 -11.40
C LYS A 138 -1.68 11.26 -9.89
N ILE A 139 -2.82 11.00 -9.28
CA ILE A 139 -3.05 11.15 -7.84
C ILE A 139 -2.55 9.89 -7.14
N TYR A 140 -1.62 10.05 -6.21
CA TYR A 140 -1.16 8.95 -5.36
C TYR A 140 -2.25 8.60 -4.33
N ILE A 141 -2.68 7.33 -4.31
CA ILE A 141 -3.71 6.88 -3.36
C ILE A 141 -3.13 6.06 -2.20
N GLY A 142 -1.95 5.46 -2.37
CA GLY A 142 -1.23 4.77 -1.30
C GLY A 142 -0.30 3.66 -1.77
N ARG A 143 0.17 2.85 -0.83
CA ARG A 143 0.99 1.65 -1.11
C ARG A 143 0.51 0.43 -0.35
N ASP A 144 0.74 -0.74 -0.92
CA ASP A 144 0.51 -2.03 -0.26
C ASP A 144 1.62 -3.03 -0.61
N PHE A 145 1.64 -4.16 0.09
CA PHE A 145 2.66 -5.20 -0.04
C PHE A 145 2.03 -6.55 -0.30
N ILE A 146 2.54 -7.28 -1.28
CA ILE A 146 2.05 -8.63 -1.61
C ILE A 146 3.18 -9.65 -1.65
N ASP A 147 2.86 -10.90 -1.34
CA ASP A 147 3.69 -12.10 -1.58
C ASP A 147 2.89 -13.04 -2.47
N LEU A 148 3.29 -13.22 -3.73
CA LEU A 148 2.53 -14.02 -4.70
C LEU A 148 2.31 -15.48 -4.25
N PHE A 149 3.14 -15.99 -3.35
CA PHE A 149 3.05 -17.35 -2.80
C PHE A 149 2.33 -17.43 -1.45
N GLY A 150 1.96 -16.28 -0.86
CA GLY A 150 1.39 -16.19 0.48
C GLY A 150 0.30 -15.13 0.60
N PHE A 151 -0.95 -15.51 0.31
CA PHE A 151 -2.09 -14.58 0.44
C PHE A 151 -2.37 -14.18 1.90
N LYS A 152 -2.27 -15.14 2.84
CA LYS A 152 -2.53 -14.85 4.25
C LYS A 152 -1.33 -14.13 4.87
N ARG A 153 -1.53 -12.88 5.28
CA ARG A 153 -0.48 -12.06 5.91
C ARG A 153 -0.38 -12.32 7.40
N LYS A 154 0.84 -12.52 7.90
CA LYS A 154 1.10 -12.57 9.35
C LYS A 154 0.78 -11.22 9.96
N HIS A 155 0.13 -11.21 11.13
CA HIS A 155 -0.25 -9.97 11.83
C HIS A 155 -0.93 -8.95 10.91
N TYR A 156 -1.78 -9.44 9.99
CA TYR A 156 -2.45 -8.60 8.98
C TYR A 156 -1.53 -7.78 8.06
N GLY A 157 -0.23 -8.10 7.99
CA GLY A 157 0.76 -7.35 7.20
C GLY A 157 1.25 -6.05 7.85
N VAL A 158 0.96 -5.84 9.14
CA VAL A 158 1.33 -4.61 9.86
C VAL A 158 2.84 -4.39 9.85
N LYS A 159 3.64 -5.45 9.98
CA LYS A 159 5.11 -5.35 10.00
C LYS A 159 5.65 -4.66 8.74
N GLU A 160 5.22 -5.08 7.56
CA GLU A 160 5.66 -4.51 6.29
C GLU A 160 5.27 -3.04 6.15
N LEU A 161 4.07 -2.68 6.61
CA LEU A 161 3.57 -1.30 6.60
C LEU A 161 4.42 -0.40 7.53
N ILE A 162 4.69 -0.83 8.76
CA ILE A 162 5.52 -0.08 9.72
C ILE A 162 6.96 0.09 9.23
N VAL A 163 7.57 -0.98 8.71
CA VAL A 163 8.92 -0.89 8.11
C VAL A 163 8.90 0.10 6.94
N SER A 164 7.85 0.07 6.12
CA SER A 164 7.71 1.02 5.03
C SER A 164 7.58 2.47 5.50
N VAL A 165 6.91 2.76 6.61
CA VAL A 165 6.84 4.13 7.15
C VAL A 165 8.26 4.63 7.44
N LYS A 166 9.06 3.83 8.13
CA LYS A 166 10.47 4.16 8.40
C LYS A 166 11.29 4.38 7.14
N ASP A 167 11.20 3.48 6.16
CA ASP A 167 11.99 3.57 4.92
C ASP A 167 11.61 4.80 4.08
N GLN A 168 10.39 5.30 4.24
CA GLN A 168 9.88 6.41 3.43
C GLN A 168 10.13 7.75 4.12
N ASN A 169 10.22 7.77 5.44
CA ASN A 169 10.80 8.89 6.20
C ASN A 169 12.25 9.15 5.77
N GLU A 170 13.09 8.11 5.68
CA GLU A 170 14.48 8.25 5.23
C GLU A 170 14.55 8.86 3.82
N LYS A 171 13.76 8.33 2.88
CA LYS A 171 13.67 8.89 1.52
C LYS A 171 13.16 10.32 1.50
N MET A 172 12.23 10.67 2.38
CA MET A 172 11.71 12.04 2.51
C MET A 172 12.81 12.98 3.00
N ILE A 173 13.60 12.58 4.00
CA ILE A 173 14.74 13.35 4.51
C ILE A 173 15.81 13.53 3.43
N ASP A 174 16.14 12.48 2.67
CA ASP A 174 17.08 12.57 1.56
C ASP A 174 16.60 13.58 0.52
N LYS A 175 15.30 13.57 0.20
CA LYS A 175 14.70 14.51 -0.75
C LYS A 175 14.64 15.94 -0.22
N ALA A 176 14.60 16.13 1.09
CA ALA A 176 14.65 17.46 1.70
C ALA A 176 15.97 18.17 1.34
N GLN A 177 17.09 17.44 1.38
CA GLN A 177 18.41 17.98 1.04
C GLN A 177 18.51 18.45 -0.41
N GLU A 178 17.79 17.77 -1.32
CA GLU A 178 17.77 18.10 -2.75
C GLU A 178 16.78 19.22 -3.12
N LYS A 179 15.70 19.38 -2.36
CA LYS A 179 14.51 20.15 -2.79
C LYS A 179 14.20 21.38 -1.95
N LEU A 180 14.62 21.42 -0.69
CA LEU A 180 14.46 22.60 0.15
C LEU A 180 15.58 23.60 -0.09
N LYS A 181 15.25 24.88 -0.09
CA LYS A 181 16.24 25.96 -0.15
C LYS A 181 17.12 26.00 1.10
N ASN A 182 16.49 25.93 2.27
CA ASN A 182 17.15 25.96 3.58
C ASN A 182 16.67 24.80 4.48
N PRO A 183 17.17 23.56 4.29
CA PRO A 183 16.72 22.41 5.09
C PRO A 183 16.92 22.57 6.61
N LEU A 184 17.90 23.38 7.04
CA LEU A 184 18.22 23.60 8.45
C LEU A 184 17.12 24.33 9.23
N GLU A 185 16.27 25.11 8.56
CA GLU A 185 15.13 25.79 9.18
C GLU A 185 14.11 24.80 9.74
N TYR A 186 14.05 23.60 9.18
CA TYR A 186 13.09 22.55 9.54
C TYR A 186 13.74 21.41 10.35
N LYS A 187 14.93 21.64 10.91
CA LYS A 187 15.70 20.61 11.62
C LYS A 187 14.93 19.99 12.79
N SER A 188 14.15 20.79 13.53
CA SER A 188 13.33 20.29 14.65
C SER A 188 12.31 19.25 14.17
N PHE A 189 11.52 19.57 13.15
CA PHE A 189 10.55 18.65 12.54
C PHE A 189 11.21 17.36 12.05
N PHE A 190 12.35 17.46 11.35
CA PHE A 190 13.07 16.26 10.91
C PHE A 190 13.57 15.39 12.06
N GLN A 191 13.96 16.00 13.19
CA GLN A 191 14.39 15.27 14.37
C GLN A 191 13.20 14.60 15.07
N GLU A 192 12.12 15.36 15.30
CA GLU A 192 10.92 14.88 15.99
C GLU A 192 10.23 13.75 15.22
N ILE A 193 9.98 13.94 13.92
CA ILE A 193 9.44 12.88 13.03
C ILE A 193 10.33 11.64 13.06
N LYS A 194 11.66 11.80 13.09
CA LYS A 194 12.59 10.67 13.14
C LYS A 194 12.52 9.92 14.47
N GLU A 195 12.37 10.62 15.59
CA GLU A 195 12.20 10.04 16.91
C GLU A 195 10.88 9.26 17.00
N LEU A 196 9.76 9.87 16.56
CA LEU A 196 8.44 9.23 16.49
C LEU A 196 8.43 8.00 15.59
N VAL A 197 9.09 8.04 14.42
CA VAL A 197 9.23 6.88 13.53
C VAL A 197 10.04 5.76 14.19
N ALA A 198 11.08 6.10 14.94
CA ALA A 198 11.91 5.11 15.63
C ALA A 198 11.11 4.41 16.74
N GLU A 199 10.37 5.18 17.54
CA GLU A 199 9.49 4.67 18.59
C GLU A 199 8.35 3.82 18.02
N LEU A 200 7.61 4.34 17.03
CA LEU A 200 6.57 3.59 16.32
C LEU A 200 7.11 2.23 15.87
N ARG A 201 8.30 2.21 15.26
CA ARG A 201 8.90 0.97 14.76
C ARG A 201 9.30 0.03 15.90
N SER A 202 9.99 0.50 16.94
CA SER A 202 10.46 -0.37 18.02
C SER A 202 9.29 -0.98 18.78
N GLU A 203 8.36 -0.14 19.22
CA GLU A 203 7.22 -0.56 20.04
C GLU A 203 6.28 -1.45 19.25
N SER A 204 5.97 -1.10 17.99
CA SER A 204 5.14 -1.97 17.15
C SER A 204 5.75 -3.35 16.95
N LEU A 205 7.07 -3.45 16.73
CA LEU A 205 7.71 -4.75 16.52
C LEU A 205 7.71 -5.59 17.79
N LEU A 206 7.89 -4.98 18.97
CA LEU A 206 7.78 -5.66 20.26
C LEU A 206 6.36 -6.18 20.49
N ILE A 207 5.35 -5.33 20.23
CA ILE A 207 3.94 -5.72 20.30
C ILE A 207 3.69 -6.90 19.37
N LEU A 208 4.05 -6.81 18.09
CA LEU A 208 3.82 -7.87 17.11
C LEU A 208 4.50 -9.20 17.48
N GLN A 209 5.66 -9.17 18.15
CA GLN A 209 6.32 -10.39 18.64
C GLN A 209 5.51 -11.11 19.72
N SER A 210 4.76 -10.37 20.54
CA SER A 210 3.87 -10.93 21.56
C SER A 210 2.56 -11.50 21.00
N LEU A 211 2.16 -11.06 19.81
CA LEU A 211 0.90 -11.47 19.19
C LEU A 211 1.05 -12.73 18.35
N PRO A 212 0.03 -13.62 18.32
CA PRO A 212 0.03 -14.75 17.40
C PRO A 212 0.07 -14.26 15.94
N PRO A 213 0.88 -14.91 15.06
CA PRO A 213 1.02 -14.48 13.66
C PRO A 213 -0.27 -14.57 12.88
N PHE A 214 -1.19 -15.45 13.27
CA PHE A 214 -2.52 -15.56 12.70
C PHE A 214 -3.54 -15.74 13.80
N LEU A 215 -4.64 -15.00 13.72
CA LEU A 215 -5.75 -15.17 14.67
C LEU A 215 -6.64 -16.34 14.23
N ASP A 216 -6.86 -17.27 15.14
CA ASP A 216 -7.87 -18.32 15.04
C ASP A 216 -8.99 -18.02 16.03
N PHE A 217 -10.05 -17.37 15.54
CA PHE A 217 -11.17 -16.94 16.37
C PHE A 217 -11.93 -18.11 17.02
N ALA A 218 -11.71 -19.35 16.59
CA ALA A 218 -12.32 -20.52 17.22
C ALA A 218 -11.56 -20.98 18.47
N LYS A 219 -10.29 -20.58 18.63
CA LYS A 219 -9.41 -21.04 19.73
C LYS A 219 -8.99 -19.94 20.70
N ILE A 220 -9.19 -18.69 20.32
CA ILE A 220 -8.79 -17.54 21.12
C ILE A 220 -9.80 -17.31 22.25
N SER A 221 -9.32 -17.03 23.46
CA SER A 221 -10.20 -16.65 24.56
C SER A 221 -10.71 -15.22 24.37
N ASP A 222 -11.86 -14.93 24.99
CA ASP A 222 -12.48 -13.59 24.97
C ASP A 222 -11.51 -12.53 25.51
N LYS A 223 -10.82 -12.86 26.60
CA LYS A 223 -9.81 -11.99 27.22
C LYS A 223 -8.66 -11.74 26.27
N ASP A 224 -8.09 -12.79 25.66
CA ASP A 224 -6.97 -12.64 24.73
C ASP A 224 -7.38 -11.79 23.51
N LEU A 225 -8.61 -11.95 23.02
CA LEU A 225 -9.09 -11.16 21.89
C LEU A 225 -9.20 -9.66 22.23
N ILE A 226 -9.68 -9.33 23.43
CA ILE A 226 -9.74 -7.95 23.94
C ILE A 226 -8.33 -7.38 24.07
N ASP A 227 -7.41 -8.15 24.66
CA ASP A 227 -6.02 -7.75 24.86
C ASP A 227 -5.32 -7.51 23.51
N ILE A 228 -5.47 -8.42 22.54
CA ILE A 228 -4.94 -8.26 21.17
C ILE A 228 -5.52 -7.01 20.49
N ASN A 229 -6.82 -6.75 20.65
CA ASN A 229 -7.42 -5.53 20.10
C ASN A 229 -6.87 -4.25 20.76
N ALA A 230 -6.54 -4.30 22.06
CA ALA A 230 -5.86 -3.20 22.75
C ALA A 230 -4.43 -2.99 22.20
N GLN A 231 -3.68 -4.07 22.00
CA GLN A 231 -2.32 -4.02 21.45
C GLN A 231 -2.27 -3.40 20.04
N TYR A 232 -3.20 -3.75 19.14
CA TYR A 232 -3.29 -3.08 17.84
C TYR A 232 -3.71 -1.61 17.95
N ARG A 233 -4.55 -1.23 18.93
CA ARG A 233 -4.87 0.19 19.17
C ARG A 233 -3.65 0.99 19.63
N THR A 234 -2.81 0.40 20.48
CA THR A 234 -1.54 1.04 20.89
C THR A 234 -0.66 1.35 19.68
N ILE A 235 -0.50 0.39 18.75
CA ILE A 235 0.23 0.66 17.49
C ILE A 235 -0.42 1.82 16.72
N ASN A 236 -1.74 1.84 16.62
CA ASN A 236 -2.46 2.90 15.92
C ASN A 236 -2.24 4.29 16.56
N HIS A 237 -2.13 4.38 17.88
CA HIS A 237 -1.86 5.64 18.57
C HIS A 237 -0.51 6.24 18.17
N TYR A 238 0.54 5.42 18.08
CA TYR A 238 1.84 5.88 17.59
C TYR A 238 1.79 6.38 16.14
N ILE A 239 0.94 5.77 15.30
CA ILE A 239 0.76 6.23 13.91
C ILE A 239 0.02 7.57 13.88
N ILE A 240 -0.96 7.79 14.75
CA ILE A 240 -1.70 9.05 14.87
C ILE A 240 -0.77 10.18 15.33
N GLU A 241 0.04 9.94 16.36
CA GLU A 241 1.00 10.93 16.85
C GLU A 241 1.99 11.36 15.76
N LEU A 242 2.56 10.39 15.03
CA LEU A 242 3.41 10.67 13.88
C LEU A 242 2.67 11.40 12.75
N HIS A 243 1.41 11.06 12.50
CA HIS A 243 0.59 11.72 11.48
C HIS A 243 0.41 13.20 11.81
N ASP A 244 0.09 13.53 13.05
CA ASP A 244 -0.22 14.89 13.49
C ASP A 244 1.03 15.80 13.36
N GLU A 245 2.20 15.30 13.75
CA GLU A 245 3.48 16.00 13.56
C GLU A 245 3.79 16.25 12.07
N VAL A 246 3.56 15.24 11.22
CA VAL A 246 3.79 15.37 9.78
C VAL A 246 2.79 16.34 9.13
N GLU A 247 1.56 16.40 9.63
CA GLU A 247 0.56 17.38 9.20
C GLU A 247 0.96 18.81 9.56
N GLU A 248 1.44 19.04 10.78
CA GLU A 248 1.97 20.34 11.18
C GLU A 248 3.14 20.76 10.28
N PHE A 249 4.06 19.83 10.02
CA PHE A 249 5.19 20.10 9.13
C PHE A 249 4.76 20.46 7.70
N GLU A 250 3.81 19.71 7.13
CA GLU A 250 3.25 19.99 5.79
C GLU A 250 2.63 21.39 5.71
N ASN A 251 1.85 21.77 6.73
CA ASN A 251 1.22 23.09 6.80
C ASN A 251 2.26 24.22 6.81
N LEU A 252 3.34 24.05 7.57
CA LEU A 252 4.45 25.01 7.61
C LEU A 252 5.14 25.13 6.25
N LEU A 253 5.40 24.02 5.57
CA LEU A 253 6.00 24.02 4.23
C LEU A 253 5.13 24.77 3.21
N HIS A 254 3.81 24.59 3.26
CA HIS A 254 2.89 25.33 2.41
C HIS A 254 2.86 26.83 2.75
N PHE A 255 2.89 27.17 4.04
CA PHE A 255 2.99 28.56 4.47
C PHE A 255 4.26 29.25 3.94
N HIS A 256 5.39 28.53 3.93
CA HIS A 256 6.65 29.00 3.35
C HIS A 256 6.77 28.81 1.82
N LYS A 257 5.73 28.29 1.16
CA LYS A 257 5.68 28.03 -0.30
C LYS A 257 6.75 27.06 -0.81
N GLU A 258 7.15 26.09 0.00
CA GLU A 258 8.11 25.02 -0.34
C GLU A 258 7.42 23.85 -1.09
N ASN A 259 6.59 24.16 -2.09
CA ASN A 259 5.68 23.21 -2.75
C ASN A 259 6.40 22.01 -3.42
N ASP A 260 7.62 22.22 -3.91
CA ASP A 260 8.42 21.18 -4.56
C ASP A 260 8.80 20.04 -3.60
N PHE A 261 8.99 20.38 -2.33
CA PHE A 261 9.24 19.42 -1.26
C PHE A 261 7.96 18.97 -0.58
N ALA A 262 6.99 19.87 -0.35
CA ALA A 262 5.73 19.58 0.33
C ALA A 262 5.03 18.33 -0.23
N ARG A 263 5.04 18.13 -1.55
CA ARG A 263 4.46 16.92 -2.19
C ARG A 263 5.02 15.58 -1.69
N TYR A 264 6.24 15.54 -1.17
CA TYR A 264 6.83 14.33 -0.57
C TYR A 264 6.26 14.11 0.83
N VAL A 265 6.11 15.17 1.60
CA VAL A 265 5.46 15.17 2.91
C VAL A 265 3.97 14.79 2.76
N THR A 266 3.26 15.35 1.77
CA THR A 266 1.87 14.98 1.45
C THR A 266 1.71 13.49 1.18
N LYS A 267 2.61 12.89 0.38
CA LYS A 267 2.58 11.46 0.09
C LYS A 267 2.84 10.64 1.34
N TYR A 268 3.81 11.06 2.15
CA TYR A 268 4.14 10.41 3.42
C TYR A 268 2.95 10.46 4.39
N LYS A 269 2.36 11.65 4.59
CA LYS A 269 1.11 11.87 5.35
C LYS A 269 0.00 10.94 4.89
N LYS A 270 -0.22 10.87 3.56
CA LYS A 270 -1.25 10.01 2.97
C LYS A 270 -1.07 8.54 3.35
N ASP A 271 0.15 8.04 3.42
CA ASP A 271 0.39 6.65 3.85
C ASP A 271 -0.01 6.41 5.30
N MET A 272 0.24 7.37 6.19
CA MET A 272 -0.19 7.30 7.58
C MET A 272 -1.71 7.39 7.71
N THR A 273 -2.37 8.31 7.00
CA THR A 273 -3.83 8.37 6.94
C THR A 273 -4.44 7.03 6.50
N ASN A 274 -3.85 6.42 5.46
CA ASN A 274 -4.28 5.11 4.97
C ASN A 274 -4.07 4.01 6.02
N LEU A 275 -2.94 4.04 6.73
CA LEU A 275 -2.61 3.07 7.76
C LEU A 275 -3.54 3.18 8.97
N ILE A 276 -3.81 4.41 9.45
CA ILE A 276 -4.77 4.68 10.52
C ILE A 276 -6.14 4.11 10.16
N SER A 277 -6.59 4.38 8.92
CA SER A 277 -7.85 3.85 8.41
C SER A 277 -7.85 2.32 8.32
N TYR A 278 -6.73 1.71 7.92
CA TYR A 278 -6.59 0.26 7.87
C TYR A 278 -6.73 -0.38 9.25
N PHE A 279 -6.07 0.18 10.26
CA PHE A 279 -6.20 -0.25 11.64
C PHE A 279 -7.65 -0.13 12.11
N ASN A 280 -8.26 1.03 11.95
CA ASN A 280 -9.62 1.30 12.41
C ASN A 280 -10.66 0.37 11.75
N ILE A 281 -10.55 0.14 10.44
CA ILE A 281 -11.58 -0.58 9.67
C ILE A 281 -11.30 -2.09 9.64
N LYS A 282 -10.11 -2.51 9.17
CA LYS A 282 -9.83 -3.92 8.82
C LYS A 282 -9.25 -4.72 9.97
N ILE A 283 -8.62 -4.06 10.95
CA ILE A 283 -8.06 -4.72 12.14
C ILE A 283 -8.98 -4.50 13.34
N ASN A 284 -8.93 -3.34 13.99
CA ASN A 284 -9.66 -3.04 15.21
C ASN A 284 -11.18 -3.11 15.03
N GLY A 285 -11.71 -2.63 13.90
CA GLY A 285 -13.14 -2.76 13.57
C GLY A 285 -13.58 -4.21 13.52
N ARG A 286 -12.83 -5.07 12.81
CA ARG A 286 -13.10 -6.51 12.73
C ARG A 286 -12.97 -7.21 14.09
N LEU A 287 -11.93 -6.90 14.86
CA LEU A 287 -11.73 -7.47 16.20
C LEU A 287 -12.87 -7.06 17.13
N THR A 288 -13.27 -5.79 17.10
CA THR A 288 -14.37 -5.24 17.89
C THR A 288 -15.70 -5.91 17.54
N GLN A 289 -16.00 -6.08 16.25
CA GLN A 289 -17.18 -6.84 15.82
C GLN A 289 -17.16 -8.26 16.39
N LYS A 290 -16.01 -8.95 16.31
CA LYS A 290 -15.88 -10.31 16.86
C LYS A 290 -16.07 -10.32 18.38
N ILE A 291 -15.55 -9.33 19.10
CA ILE A 291 -15.75 -9.19 20.54
C ILE A 291 -17.24 -9.01 20.88
N TYR A 292 -17.98 -8.21 20.12
CA TYR A 292 -19.41 -8.00 20.36
C TYR A 292 -20.26 -9.25 20.06
N GLU A 293 -19.82 -10.09 19.12
CA GLU A 293 -20.47 -11.37 18.82
C GLU A 293 -20.30 -12.42 19.94
N LEU A 294 -19.29 -12.29 20.82
CA LEU A 294 -19.04 -13.25 21.92
C LEU A 294 -20.18 -13.30 22.93
N LYS A 295 -20.77 -12.13 23.26
CA LYS A 295 -21.91 -12.06 24.19
C LYS A 295 -23.17 -12.77 23.68
N ASN A 296 -23.27 -13.04 22.37
CA ASN A 296 -24.42 -13.73 21.79
C ASN A 296 -24.30 -15.27 21.80
N ARG A 297 -23.24 -15.83 22.43
CA ARG A 297 -23.05 -17.29 22.57
C ARG A 297 -23.49 -17.85 23.92
N GLU A 298 -23.92 -17.01 24.86
CA GLU A 298 -24.42 -17.42 26.19
C GLU A 298 -25.95 -17.59 26.25
N LYS A 299 -26.61 -17.98 25.15
CA LYS A 299 -28.02 -18.40 25.12
C LYS A 299 -28.16 -19.72 24.41
#